data_AF-A0A975GJA6-F1
#
_entry.id   AF-A0A975GJA6-F1
#
_cell.length_a   1.000
_cell.length_b   1.000
_cell.length_c   1.000
_cell.angle_alpha   90.00
_cell.angle_beta   90.00
_cell.angle_gamma   90.00
#
_symmetry.space_group_name_H-M   'P 1'
#
loop_
_entity.id
_entity.type
_entity.pdbx_description
1 polymer ?
#
loop_
_entity_poly.entity_id
_entity_poly.type
_entity_poly.pdbx_seq_one_letter_code
_entity_poly.pdbx_strand_id
1 'polypeptide(L)'
;MVQTFSLNGTRTKAGINNYYSEKTSPKGSFMWTVSKTPDPSIYTITVFAKECPMVFPKVAGVLSLNNFDIAGVRNYRQNKNSLGTFKVQALPGNIIKEEDFKNAEQCLKDVLSGRFNLDQAFRQKMSVFNRTNFKGLNSDNISVEINNDKSFLFSLIEVSADDFPGILYKVSNAVMKSGLDIWNAHIETNNKKIQDVFYVKDLKGRKLGREQGMSVISSLKKALAE
;
A
#
# COMPACT_ATOMS: atom_id res chain seq x y z
N MET A 1 21.07 -16.30 3.70
CA MET A 1 21.90 -15.20 3.17
C MET A 1 21.03 -14.42 2.20
N VAL A 2 20.47 -13.28 2.61
CA VAL A 2 19.57 -12.48 1.76
C VAL A 2 20.43 -11.66 0.80
N GLN A 3 20.35 -11.93 -0.50
CA GLN A 3 20.96 -11.09 -1.53
C GLN A 3 20.07 -9.86 -1.74
N THR A 4 20.51 -8.70 -1.24
CA THR A 4 19.93 -7.40 -1.56
C THR A 4 20.65 -6.84 -2.77
N PHE A 5 19.94 -6.61 -3.88
CA PHE A 5 20.50 -5.90 -5.03
C PHE A 5 20.25 -4.41 -4.84
N SER A 6 21.31 -3.65 -4.56
CA SER A 6 21.32 -2.20 -4.79
C SER A 6 21.55 -1.99 -6.28
N LEU A 7 20.60 -1.38 -6.99
CA LEU A 7 20.71 -1.09 -8.43
C LEU A 7 21.79 -0.05 -8.77
N ASN A 8 22.50 0.48 -7.77
CA ASN A 8 23.69 1.30 -7.95
C ASN A 8 24.96 0.53 -7.54
N GLY A 9 25.36 -0.47 -8.34
CA GLY A 9 26.75 -0.87 -8.58
C GLY A 9 27.75 -1.04 -7.43
N THR A 10 27.33 -1.10 -6.16
CA THR A 10 28.24 -1.20 -5.02
C THR A 10 27.75 -2.24 -4.03
N ARG A 11 28.45 -3.37 -4.00
CA ARG A 11 28.37 -4.35 -2.90
C ARG A 11 28.83 -3.64 -1.62
N THR A 12 27.93 -3.36 -0.70
CA THR A 12 28.31 -3.01 0.68
C THR A 12 27.53 -3.84 1.69
N LYS A 13 28.25 -4.32 2.71
CA LYS A 13 27.75 -5.15 3.82
C LYS A 13 26.55 -4.46 4.49
N ALA A 14 25.39 -5.07 4.33
CA ALA A 14 24.10 -4.57 4.80
C ALA A 14 24.01 -4.69 6.34
N GLY A 15 23.80 -3.56 7.01
CA GLY A 15 23.54 -3.51 8.44
C GLY A 15 23.63 -2.09 9.01
N ILE A 16 24.57 -1.29 8.52
CA ILE A 16 24.84 0.06 9.05
C ILE A 16 24.52 1.17 8.02
N ASN A 17 24.47 0.87 6.72
CA ASN A 17 24.32 1.88 5.65
C ASN A 17 22.90 2.41 5.40
N ASN A 18 21.83 1.74 5.85
CA ASN A 18 20.45 2.21 5.59
C ASN A 18 20.07 3.43 6.43
N TYR A 19 20.63 3.58 7.63
CA TYR A 19 20.27 4.69 8.53
C TYR A 19 20.87 6.04 8.06
N TYR A 20 22.00 6.00 7.37
CA TYR A 20 22.68 7.20 6.85
C TYR A 20 22.04 7.73 5.55
N SER A 21 21.52 6.85 4.68
CA SER A 21 20.83 7.28 3.44
C SER A 21 19.50 7.98 3.71
N GLU A 22 18.79 7.62 4.78
CA GLU A 22 17.54 8.29 5.18
C GLU A 22 17.76 9.76 5.58
N LYS A 23 18.86 10.06 6.28
CA LYS A 23 19.18 11.44 6.70
C LYS A 23 19.64 12.33 5.54
N THR A 24 20.32 11.79 4.54
CA THR A 24 20.87 12.58 3.41
C THR A 24 19.98 12.64 2.17
N SER A 25 18.93 11.81 2.09
CA SER A 25 17.99 11.83 0.96
C SER A 25 17.36 13.23 0.76
N PRO A 26 17.25 13.73 -0.49
CA PRO A 26 16.56 14.99 -0.77
C PRO A 26 15.09 14.95 -0.36
N LYS A 27 14.50 16.11 -0.08
CA LYS A 27 13.05 16.21 0.14
C LYS A 27 12.29 15.84 -1.14
N GLY A 28 11.19 15.12 -1.01
CA GLY A 28 10.41 14.65 -2.16
C GLY A 28 11.02 13.45 -2.90
N SER A 29 12.09 12.85 -2.36
CA SER A 29 12.71 11.65 -2.94
C SER A 29 12.20 10.37 -2.27
N PHE A 30 12.40 9.25 -2.95
CA PHE A 30 12.18 7.92 -2.39
C PHE A 30 13.32 6.98 -2.78
N MET A 31 13.50 5.94 -1.97
CA MET A 31 14.33 4.77 -2.25
C MET A 31 13.42 3.57 -2.45
N TRP A 32 13.76 2.72 -3.41
CA TRP A 32 13.08 1.48 -3.71
C TRP A 32 14.10 0.35 -3.74
N THR A 33 13.82 -0.73 -3.01
CA THR A 33 14.70 -1.90 -2.97
C THR A 33 13.88 -3.16 -3.06
N VAL A 34 14.43 -4.17 -3.73
CA VAL A 34 13.80 -5.48 -3.89
C VAL A 34 14.71 -6.54 -3.28
N SER A 35 14.12 -7.44 -2.51
CA SER A 35 14.81 -8.60 -1.94
C SER A 35 13.96 -9.85 -2.07
N LYS A 36 14.60 -11.01 -2.21
CA LYS A 36 13.91 -12.30 -2.21
C LYS A 36 13.59 -12.72 -0.78
N THR A 37 12.44 -13.36 -0.59
CA THR A 37 12.14 -14.04 0.67
C THR A 37 12.59 -15.51 0.63
N PRO A 38 12.53 -16.27 1.75
CA PRO A 38 12.76 -17.70 1.73
C PRO A 38 11.78 -18.46 0.82
N ASP A 39 10.57 -17.93 0.65
CA ASP A 39 9.62 -18.41 -0.34
C ASP A 39 10.00 -17.84 -1.72
N PRO A 40 10.34 -18.67 -2.72
CA PRO A 40 10.77 -18.20 -4.03
C PRO A 40 9.65 -17.52 -4.83
N SER A 41 8.38 -17.72 -4.44
CA SER A 41 7.24 -17.07 -5.09
C SER A 41 6.96 -15.66 -4.56
N ILE A 42 7.59 -15.29 -3.43
CA ILE A 42 7.36 -14.01 -2.74
C ILE A 42 8.62 -13.15 -2.74
N TYR A 43 8.45 -11.89 -3.13
CA TYR A 43 9.45 -10.84 -3.07
C TYR A 43 9.06 -9.79 -2.04
N THR A 44 10.05 -9.11 -1.49
CA THR A 44 9.84 -7.97 -0.61
C THR A 44 10.33 -6.70 -1.28
N ILE A 45 9.42 -5.75 -1.48
CA ILE A 45 9.69 -4.39 -1.93
C ILE A 45 9.70 -3.47 -0.71
N THR A 46 10.81 -2.81 -0.46
CA THR A 46 10.92 -1.80 0.60
C THR A 46 11.02 -0.41 -0.02
N VAL A 47 10.11 0.48 0.39
CA VAL A 47 10.03 1.86 -0.04
C VAL A 47 10.25 2.77 1.15
N PHE A 48 11.28 3.61 1.07
CA PHE A 48 11.46 4.74 1.99
C PHE A 48 11.20 6.02 1.23
N ALA A 49 10.33 6.90 1.72
CA ALA A 49 9.99 8.16 1.08
C ALA A 49 10.12 9.31 2.07
N LYS A 50 10.83 10.37 1.66
CA LYS A 50 11.20 11.50 2.51
C LYS A 50 10.38 12.74 2.21
N GLU A 51 9.61 13.19 3.19
CA GLU A 51 8.70 14.33 3.07
C GLU A 51 7.68 14.20 1.91
N CYS A 52 7.29 12.98 1.56
CA CYS A 52 6.29 12.71 0.53
C CYS A 52 4.91 12.46 1.16
N PRO A 53 3.84 13.17 0.74
CA PRO A 53 2.50 12.91 1.23
C PRO A 53 1.90 11.64 0.59
N MET A 54 1.09 10.92 1.39
CA MET A 54 0.22 9.84 0.91
C MET A 54 0.95 8.74 0.14
N VAL A 55 2.14 8.34 0.60
CA VAL A 55 2.99 7.37 -0.09
C VAL A 55 2.36 5.98 -0.08
N PHE A 56 1.82 5.54 1.05
CA PHE A 56 1.27 4.19 1.19
C PHE A 56 0.18 3.85 0.16
N PRO A 57 -0.89 4.64 -0.01
CA PRO A 57 -1.88 4.37 -1.07
C PRO A 57 -1.26 4.38 -2.47
N LYS A 58 -0.32 5.30 -2.74
CA LYS A 58 0.35 5.39 -4.05
C LYS A 58 1.14 4.12 -4.37
N VAL A 59 1.89 3.59 -3.41
CA VAL A 59 2.65 2.34 -3.60
C VAL A 59 1.69 1.17 -3.84
N ALA A 60 0.64 1.02 -3.03
CA ALA A 60 -0.35 -0.04 -3.21
C ALA A 60 -1.01 0.01 -4.60
N GLY A 61 -1.35 1.20 -5.09
CA GLY A 61 -1.92 1.38 -6.43
C GLY A 61 -0.94 1.09 -7.55
N VAL A 62 0.32 1.54 -7.42
CA VAL A 62 1.38 1.27 -8.40
C VAL A 62 1.64 -0.24 -8.52
N LEU A 63 1.74 -0.95 -7.39
CA LEU A 63 1.94 -2.40 -7.39
C LEU A 63 0.76 -3.11 -8.08
N SER A 64 -0.47 -2.73 -7.71
CA SER A 64 -1.69 -3.30 -8.32
C SER A 64 -1.75 -3.01 -9.83
N LEU A 65 -1.37 -1.81 -10.27
CA LEU A 65 -1.31 -1.44 -11.69
C LEU A 65 -0.27 -2.25 -12.47
N ASN A 66 0.83 -2.61 -11.83
CA ASN A 66 1.91 -3.40 -12.44
C ASN A 66 1.74 -4.91 -12.23
N ASN A 67 0.52 -5.39 -11.95
CA ASN A 67 0.17 -6.82 -11.85
C ASN A 67 0.85 -7.57 -10.69
N PHE A 68 1.27 -6.85 -9.65
CA PHE A 68 1.68 -7.47 -8.39
C PHE A 68 0.46 -7.77 -7.54
N ASP A 69 0.41 -8.99 -7.02
CA ASP A 69 -0.46 -9.36 -5.92
C ASP A 69 0.23 -9.04 -4.60
N ILE A 70 -0.46 -8.39 -3.65
CA ILE A 70 0.11 -7.91 -2.40
C ILE A 70 -0.29 -8.87 -1.28
N ALA A 71 0.60 -9.79 -0.95
CA ALA A 71 0.35 -10.81 0.07
C ALA A 71 0.45 -10.29 1.52
N GLY A 72 1.13 -9.14 1.72
CA GLY A 72 1.16 -8.50 3.03
C GLY A 72 1.98 -7.23 3.05
N VAL A 73 1.70 -6.39 4.04
CA VAL A 73 2.34 -5.08 4.20
C VAL A 73 2.63 -4.76 5.65
N ARG A 74 3.76 -4.10 5.86
CA ARG A 74 4.09 -3.33 7.05
C ARG A 74 4.40 -1.91 6.63
N ASN A 75 3.64 -0.93 7.11
CA ASN A 75 3.89 0.48 6.85
C ASN A 75 4.06 1.23 8.16
N TYR A 76 5.03 2.12 8.19
CA TYR A 76 5.34 3.01 9.30
C TYR A 76 5.59 4.43 8.78
N ARG A 77 4.89 5.40 9.36
CA ARG A 77 5.09 6.81 9.09
C ARG A 77 5.60 7.48 10.35
N GLN A 78 6.70 8.22 10.21
CA GLN A 78 7.25 9.03 11.29
C GLN A 78 7.47 10.45 10.76
N ASN A 79 6.84 11.43 11.42
CA ASN A 79 6.82 12.82 10.99
C ASN A 79 6.30 12.97 9.55
N LYS A 80 7.18 13.31 8.60
CA LYS A 80 6.86 13.46 7.19
C LYS A 80 7.44 12.32 6.32
N ASN A 81 8.08 11.34 6.93
CA ASN A 81 8.72 10.22 6.23
C ASN A 81 7.87 8.97 6.35
N SER A 82 7.93 8.12 5.33
CA SER A 82 7.20 6.86 5.26
C SER A 82 8.17 5.74 4.89
N LEU A 83 8.08 4.63 5.63
CA LEU A 83 8.77 3.39 5.35
C LEU A 83 7.72 2.29 5.20
N GLY A 84 7.65 1.67 4.03
CA GLY A 84 6.74 0.57 3.74
C GLY A 84 7.50 -0.65 3.23
N THR A 85 7.12 -1.82 3.72
CA THR A 85 7.60 -3.13 3.26
C THR A 85 6.41 -3.91 2.74
N PHE A 86 6.44 -4.23 1.45
CA PHE A 86 5.37 -4.90 0.71
C PHE A 86 5.85 -6.28 0.27
N LYS A 87 5.22 -7.33 0.77
CA LYS A 87 5.38 -8.68 0.26
C LYS A 87 4.50 -8.82 -0.98
N VAL A 88 5.12 -9.13 -2.11
CA VAL A 88 4.45 -9.25 -3.40
C VAL A 88 4.73 -10.59 -4.05
N GLN A 89 3.74 -11.07 -4.80
CA GLN A 89 3.81 -12.29 -5.59
C GLN A 89 3.15 -12.06 -6.96
N ALA A 90 3.32 -13.00 -7.87
CA ALA A 90 2.69 -12.93 -9.18
C ALA A 90 1.18 -13.20 -9.05
N LEU A 91 0.37 -12.52 -9.86
CA LEU A 91 -1.02 -12.96 -10.08
C LEU A 91 -1.04 -14.39 -10.65
N PRO A 92 -2.12 -15.18 -10.42
CA PRO A 92 -2.22 -16.54 -10.94
C PRO A 92 -1.97 -16.62 -12.45
N GLY A 93 -1.09 -17.52 -12.87
CA GLY A 93 -0.69 -17.71 -14.27
C GLY A 93 0.42 -16.79 -14.78
N ASN A 94 0.87 -15.82 -13.97
CA ASN A 94 1.96 -14.91 -14.32
C ASN A 94 3.27 -15.28 -13.62
N ILE A 95 4.37 -14.71 -14.12
CA ILE A 95 5.70 -14.79 -13.50
C ILE A 95 6.22 -13.36 -13.39
N ILE A 96 6.79 -13.00 -12.24
CA ILE A 96 7.46 -11.72 -12.06
C ILE A 96 8.85 -11.76 -12.68
N LYS A 97 9.13 -10.80 -13.57
CA LYS A 97 10.43 -10.55 -14.18
C LYS A 97 11.12 -9.37 -13.49
N GLU A 98 12.44 -9.26 -13.63
CA GLU A 98 13.20 -8.12 -13.09
C GLU A 98 12.70 -6.77 -13.63
N GLU A 99 12.28 -6.75 -14.88
CA GLU A 99 11.73 -5.57 -15.56
C GLU A 99 10.43 -5.07 -14.92
N ASP A 100 9.60 -5.96 -14.36
CA ASP A 100 8.34 -5.58 -13.70
C ASP A 100 8.60 -4.70 -12.47
N PHE A 101 9.68 -4.98 -11.72
CA PHE A 101 10.08 -4.15 -10.58
C PHE A 101 10.56 -2.77 -11.03
N LYS A 102 11.32 -2.69 -12.12
CA LYS A 102 11.82 -1.43 -12.68
C LYS A 102 10.66 -0.57 -13.21
N ASN A 103 9.69 -1.21 -13.87
CA ASN A 103 8.48 -0.55 -14.35
C ASN A 103 7.63 -0.01 -13.18
N ALA A 104 7.47 -0.78 -12.11
CA ALA A 104 6.76 -0.31 -10.91
C ALA A 104 7.50 0.84 -10.21
N GLU A 105 8.83 0.77 -10.06
CA GLU A 105 9.63 1.84 -9.48
C GLU A 105 9.50 3.14 -10.29
N GLN A 106 9.61 3.04 -11.62
CA GLN A 106 9.46 4.18 -12.51
C GLN A 106 8.03 4.75 -12.46
N CYS A 107 7.01 3.88 -12.42
CA CYS A 107 5.62 4.28 -12.26
C CYS A 107 5.40 5.06 -10.95
N LEU A 108 5.99 4.60 -9.83
CA LEU A 108 5.91 5.33 -8.56
C LEU A 108 6.57 6.72 -8.66
N LYS A 109 7.71 6.82 -9.35
CA LYS A 109 8.38 8.12 -9.60
C LYS A 109 7.48 9.08 -10.37
N ASP A 110 6.79 8.60 -11.39
CA ASP A 110 5.88 9.42 -12.20
C ASP A 110 4.60 9.81 -11.42
N VAL A 111 4.09 8.93 -10.56
CA VAL A 111 3.00 9.24 -9.63
C VAL A 111 3.41 10.30 -8.61
N LEU A 112 4.57 10.16 -7.98
CA LEU A 112 5.05 11.08 -6.94
C LEU A 112 5.41 12.47 -7.50
N SER A 113 5.83 12.54 -8.76
CA SER A 113 6.07 13.80 -9.49
C SER A 113 4.80 14.44 -10.07
N GLY A 114 3.64 13.78 -9.98
CA GLY A 114 2.38 14.28 -10.53
C GLY A 114 2.24 14.12 -12.05
N ARG A 115 3.18 13.44 -12.71
CA ARG A 115 3.13 13.17 -14.17
C ARG A 115 2.20 12.03 -14.55
N PHE A 116 1.75 11.22 -13.58
CA PHE A 116 0.88 10.08 -13.80
C PHE A 116 -0.35 10.10 -12.89
N ASN A 117 -1.55 10.05 -13.50
CA ASN A 117 -2.81 9.98 -12.76
C ASN A 117 -3.14 8.52 -12.39
N LEU A 118 -2.64 8.11 -11.22
CA LEU A 118 -2.81 6.76 -10.70
C LEU A 118 -4.28 6.33 -10.62
N ASP A 119 -5.14 7.24 -10.15
CA ASP A 119 -6.55 7.00 -9.92
C ASP A 119 -7.31 6.68 -11.22
N GLN A 120 -7.01 7.43 -12.29
CA GLN A 120 -7.60 7.22 -13.60
C GLN A 120 -7.15 5.89 -14.20
N ALA A 121 -5.85 5.62 -14.18
CA ALA A 121 -5.28 4.38 -14.72
C ALA A 121 -5.82 3.15 -13.97
N PHE A 122 -5.92 3.23 -12.64
CA PHE A 122 -6.45 2.14 -11.83
C PHE A 122 -7.92 1.85 -12.15
N ARG A 123 -8.77 2.88 -12.27
CA ARG A 123 -10.17 2.70 -12.66
C ARG A 123 -10.32 2.05 -14.03
N GLN A 124 -9.51 2.46 -15.01
CA GLN A 124 -9.50 1.85 -16.34
C GLN A 124 -9.15 0.36 -16.27
N LYS A 125 -8.06 0.01 -15.56
CA LYS A 125 -7.64 -1.38 -15.38
C LYS A 125 -8.71 -2.24 -14.69
N MET A 126 -9.30 -1.74 -13.61
CA MET A 126 -10.34 -2.46 -12.87
C MET A 126 -11.63 -2.63 -13.68
N SER A 127 -11.99 -1.66 -14.53
CA SER A 127 -13.15 -1.80 -15.40
C SER A 127 -13.02 -2.96 -16.39
N VAL A 128 -11.80 -3.25 -16.87
CA VAL A 128 -11.52 -4.40 -17.72
C VAL A 128 -11.58 -5.69 -16.92
N PHE A 129 -10.96 -5.72 -15.74
CA PHE A 129 -10.94 -6.89 -14.86
C PHE A 129 -12.34 -7.30 -14.36
N ASN A 130 -13.16 -6.34 -13.94
CA ASN A 130 -14.52 -6.60 -13.44
C ASN A 130 -15.42 -7.16 -14.56
N ARG A 131 -15.27 -6.69 -15.81
CA ARG A 131 -16.04 -7.22 -16.95
C ARG A 131 -15.75 -8.69 -17.23
N THR A 132 -14.54 -9.16 -16.95
CA THR A 132 -14.09 -10.51 -17.32
C THR A 132 -14.13 -11.50 -16.16
N ASN A 133 -14.01 -11.05 -14.91
CA ASN A 133 -13.71 -11.95 -13.78
C ASN A 133 -14.57 -11.74 -12.52
N PHE A 134 -15.34 -10.65 -12.38
CA PHE A 134 -15.93 -10.30 -11.07
C PHE A 134 -17.29 -9.59 -11.18
N LYS A 135 -18.33 -10.12 -10.53
CA LYS A 135 -19.43 -9.30 -9.99
C LYS A 135 -18.92 -8.78 -8.65
N GLY A 136 -19.07 -7.47 -8.37
CA GLY A 136 -18.55 -6.83 -7.14
C GLY A 136 -18.82 -7.62 -5.86
N LEU A 137 -18.03 -7.37 -4.81
CA LEU A 137 -18.17 -8.10 -3.56
C LEU A 137 -19.62 -8.05 -3.08
N ASN A 138 -20.15 -9.20 -2.67
CA ASN A 138 -21.45 -9.22 -2.01
C ASN A 138 -21.31 -8.41 -0.72
N SER A 139 -22.17 -7.39 -0.53
CA SER A 139 -22.04 -6.43 0.56
C SER A 139 -22.01 -7.09 1.94
N ASP A 140 -22.55 -8.31 2.05
CA ASP A 140 -22.62 -9.11 3.27
C ASP A 140 -21.23 -9.58 3.75
N ASN A 141 -20.24 -9.67 2.86
CA ASN A 141 -18.88 -10.11 3.21
C ASN A 141 -17.94 -8.94 3.56
N ILE A 142 -18.38 -7.69 3.46
CA ILE A 142 -17.57 -6.50 3.78
C ILE A 142 -17.87 -6.03 5.21
N SER A 143 -16.90 -6.19 6.11
CA SER A 143 -16.90 -5.54 7.42
C SER A 143 -15.89 -4.39 7.44
N VAL A 144 -16.34 -3.24 7.97
CA VAL A 144 -15.49 -2.08 8.23
C VAL A 144 -15.85 -1.55 9.62
N GLU A 145 -14.88 -1.57 10.52
CA GLU A 145 -15.02 -1.10 11.89
C GLU A 145 -14.01 0.00 12.20
N ILE A 146 -14.39 0.94 13.06
CA ILE A 146 -13.50 1.99 13.53
C ILE A 146 -13.39 1.88 15.04
N ASN A 147 -12.18 1.69 15.54
CA ASN A 147 -11.90 1.57 16.95
C ASN A 147 -11.01 2.74 17.42
N ASN A 148 -11.52 3.50 18.39
CA ASN A 148 -10.81 4.62 19.01
C ASN A 148 -10.20 4.26 20.38
N ASP A 149 -10.33 3.04 20.88
CA ASP A 149 -9.88 2.68 22.23
C ASP A 149 -8.62 1.80 22.21
N LYS A 150 -8.41 1.05 21.12
CA LYS A 150 -7.24 0.17 20.91
C LYS A 150 -5.90 0.92 20.79
N SER A 151 -5.91 2.25 20.67
CA SER A 151 -4.69 3.07 20.65
C SER A 151 -4.93 4.44 21.25
N PHE A 152 -4.03 4.89 22.11
CA PHE A 152 -4.05 6.25 22.65
C PHE A 152 -3.88 7.32 21.54
N LEU A 153 -3.06 7.04 20.54
CA LEU A 153 -2.63 8.04 19.55
C LEU A 153 -3.41 8.01 18.23
N PHE A 154 -4.02 6.88 17.88
CA PHE A 154 -4.60 6.66 16.54
C PHE A 154 -6.02 6.16 16.64
N SER A 155 -6.81 6.42 15.59
CA SER A 155 -8.00 5.62 15.29
C SER A 155 -7.58 4.42 14.46
N LEU A 156 -8.15 3.26 14.72
CA LEU A 156 -7.92 2.07 13.92
C LEU A 156 -9.12 1.87 12.99
N ILE A 157 -8.86 1.68 11.71
CA ILE A 157 -9.83 1.18 10.75
C ILE A 157 -9.49 -0.29 10.51
N GLU A 158 -10.43 -1.16 10.81
CA GLU A 158 -10.31 -2.61 10.62
C GLU A 158 -11.23 -3.00 9.44
N VAL A 159 -10.66 -3.61 8.42
CA VAL A 159 -11.37 -3.99 7.19
C VAL A 159 -11.25 -5.50 7.00
N SER A 160 -12.39 -6.16 6.83
CA SER A 160 -12.46 -7.58 6.49
C SER A 160 -13.33 -7.78 5.26
N ALA A 161 -12.82 -8.51 4.28
CA ALA A 161 -13.48 -8.77 3.01
C ALA A 161 -12.87 -9.99 2.32
N ASP A 162 -13.55 -10.54 1.32
CA ASP A 162 -12.90 -11.47 0.39
C ASP A 162 -11.83 -10.72 -0.42
N ASP A 163 -10.68 -11.35 -0.60
CA ASP A 163 -9.54 -10.76 -1.28
C ASP A 163 -9.73 -10.79 -2.80
N PHE A 164 -9.37 -9.70 -3.45
CA PHE A 164 -9.34 -9.59 -4.91
C PHE A 164 -8.28 -8.58 -5.36
N PRO A 165 -7.75 -8.71 -6.58
CA PRO A 165 -6.70 -7.84 -7.08
C PRO A 165 -7.05 -6.35 -6.95
N GLY A 166 -6.19 -5.61 -6.25
CA GLY A 166 -6.32 -4.16 -6.09
C GLY A 166 -7.18 -3.69 -4.91
N ILE A 167 -7.72 -4.60 -4.08
CA ILE A 167 -8.52 -4.24 -2.90
C ILE A 167 -7.77 -3.28 -1.95
N LEU A 168 -6.48 -3.52 -1.70
CA LEU A 168 -5.68 -2.67 -0.83
C LEU A 168 -5.59 -1.22 -1.33
N TYR A 169 -5.49 -1.03 -2.65
CA TYR A 169 -5.53 0.33 -3.21
C TYR A 169 -6.90 0.96 -3.05
N LYS A 170 -8.00 0.22 -3.31
CA LYS A 170 -9.35 0.74 -3.11
C LYS A 170 -9.57 1.23 -1.68
N VAL A 171 -9.22 0.41 -0.69
CA VAL A 171 -9.34 0.74 0.73
C VAL A 171 -8.47 1.95 1.09
N SER A 172 -7.17 1.88 0.82
CA SER A 172 -6.22 2.93 1.21
C SER A 172 -6.49 4.27 0.50
N ASN A 173 -6.94 4.24 -0.74
CA ASN A 173 -7.37 5.43 -1.48
C ASN A 173 -8.67 6.03 -0.93
N ALA A 174 -9.64 5.20 -0.53
CA ALA A 174 -10.88 5.68 0.10
C ALA A 174 -10.62 6.31 1.47
N VAL A 175 -9.71 5.72 2.28
CA VAL A 175 -9.22 6.33 3.53
C VAL A 175 -8.61 7.71 3.24
N MET A 176 -7.70 7.79 2.26
CA MET A 176 -7.05 9.03 1.86
C MET A 176 -8.06 10.10 1.39
N LYS A 177 -9.01 9.73 0.54
CA LYS A 177 -10.08 10.63 0.04
C LYS A 177 -11.02 11.12 1.13
N SER A 178 -11.11 10.40 2.23
CA SER A 178 -11.86 10.81 3.43
C SER A 178 -11.10 11.82 4.31
N GLY A 179 -9.94 12.33 3.84
CA GLY A 179 -9.13 13.30 4.57
C GLY A 179 -8.34 12.68 5.72
N LEU A 180 -7.96 11.40 5.59
CA LEU A 180 -7.19 10.68 6.59
C LEU A 180 -5.81 10.33 6.04
N ASP A 181 -4.83 10.34 6.94
CA ASP A 181 -3.48 9.87 6.66
C ASP A 181 -3.23 8.54 7.37
N ILE A 182 -2.63 7.59 6.66
CA ILE A 182 -2.30 6.27 7.18
C ILE A 182 -0.91 6.34 7.79
N TRP A 183 -0.86 6.27 9.13
CA TRP A 183 0.39 6.32 9.88
C TRP A 183 1.04 4.96 10.00
N ASN A 184 0.25 3.93 10.29
CA ASN A 184 0.73 2.56 10.25
C ASN A 184 -0.30 1.67 9.55
N ALA A 185 0.18 0.61 8.92
CA ALA A 185 -0.70 -0.40 8.37
C ALA A 185 -0.12 -1.79 8.58
N HIS A 186 -1.00 -2.73 8.90
CA HIS A 186 -0.70 -4.15 9.01
C HIS A 186 -1.70 -4.88 8.12
N ILE A 187 -1.18 -5.45 7.04
CA ILE A 187 -1.98 -6.08 5.99
C ILE A 187 -1.48 -7.52 5.86
N GLU A 188 -2.39 -8.47 5.99
CA GLU A 188 -2.12 -9.89 5.84
C GLU A 188 -3.31 -10.56 5.14
N THR A 189 -3.04 -11.21 4.02
CA THR A 189 -4.04 -12.01 3.30
C THR A 189 -3.96 -13.46 3.78
N ASN A 190 -5.09 -14.03 4.17
CA ASN A 190 -5.18 -15.45 4.55
C ASN A 190 -6.45 -16.08 3.94
N ASN A 191 -6.31 -17.25 3.30
CA ASN A 191 -7.44 -18.02 2.76
C ASN A 191 -8.40 -17.19 1.87
N LYS A 192 -7.86 -16.33 1.00
CA LYS A 192 -8.61 -15.39 0.14
C LYS A 192 -9.50 -14.41 0.91
N LYS A 193 -9.16 -14.10 2.16
CA LYS A 193 -9.76 -13.02 2.94
C LYS A 193 -8.68 -12.08 3.43
N ILE A 194 -9.01 -10.80 3.45
CA ILE A 194 -8.18 -9.77 4.06
C ILE A 194 -8.68 -9.48 5.48
N GLN A 195 -7.76 -9.17 6.38
CA GLN A 195 -8.04 -8.64 7.72
C GLN A 195 -7.05 -7.51 7.99
N ASP A 196 -7.35 -6.37 7.38
CA ASP A 196 -6.42 -5.25 7.30
C ASP A 196 -6.68 -4.25 8.41
N VAL A 197 -5.61 -3.78 9.05
CA VAL A 197 -5.67 -2.77 10.10
C VAL A 197 -4.88 -1.53 9.70
N PHE A 198 -5.55 -0.38 9.68
CA PHE A 198 -4.97 0.92 9.37
C PHE A 198 -5.03 1.83 10.60
N TYR A 199 -3.88 2.33 11.04
CA TYR A 199 -3.76 3.34 12.08
C TYR A 199 -3.78 4.70 11.43
N VAL A 200 -4.83 5.47 11.67
CA VAL A 200 -5.11 6.71 10.95
C VAL A 200 -5.25 7.90 11.87
N LYS A 201 -5.02 9.08 11.29
CA LYS A 201 -5.34 10.40 11.84
C LYS A 201 -5.97 11.24 10.74
N ASP A 202 -6.75 12.25 11.13
CA ASP A 202 -7.13 13.31 10.20
C ASP A 202 -5.90 14.14 9.79
N LEU A 203 -6.05 15.00 8.78
CA LEU A 203 -4.96 15.87 8.31
C LEU A 203 -4.48 16.90 9.37
N LYS A 204 -5.20 17.06 10.47
CA LYS A 204 -4.81 17.90 11.62
C LYS A 204 -4.11 17.08 12.71
N GLY A 205 -3.88 15.79 12.50
CA GLY A 205 -3.18 14.89 13.42
C GLY A 205 -4.05 14.34 14.55
N ARG A 206 -5.38 14.43 14.45
CA ARG A 206 -6.35 14.03 15.47
C ARG A 206 -7.00 12.69 15.12
N LYS A 207 -7.56 12.04 16.13
CA LYS A 207 -8.41 10.85 15.97
C LYS A 207 -9.76 11.23 15.35
N LEU A 208 -10.41 10.27 14.72
CA LEU A 208 -11.71 10.47 14.07
C LEU A 208 -12.79 10.69 15.12
N GLY A 209 -13.58 11.74 14.93
CA GLY A 209 -14.85 11.92 15.61
C GLY A 209 -15.93 10.97 15.07
N ARG A 210 -17.04 10.84 15.79
CA ARG A 210 -18.13 9.91 15.45
C ARG A 210 -18.70 10.12 14.04
N GLU A 211 -19.03 11.35 13.68
CA GLU A 211 -19.61 11.67 12.36
C GLU A 211 -18.64 11.37 11.21
N GLN A 212 -17.37 11.77 11.36
CA GLN A 212 -16.33 11.45 10.39
C GLN A 212 -16.13 9.94 10.24
N GLY A 213 -16.14 9.20 11.35
CA GLY A 213 -16.06 7.75 11.34
C GLY A 213 -17.18 7.09 10.55
N MET A 214 -18.44 7.51 10.76
CA MET A 214 -19.57 6.98 9.99
C MET A 214 -19.46 7.27 8.49
N SER A 215 -19.00 8.47 8.13
CA SER A 215 -18.75 8.84 6.72
C SER A 215 -17.65 7.98 6.08
N VAL A 216 -16.57 7.72 6.81
CA VAL A 216 -15.46 6.85 6.37
C VAL A 216 -15.92 5.42 6.15
N ILE A 217 -16.70 4.86 7.09
CA ILE A 217 -17.28 3.51 6.96
C ILE A 217 -18.13 3.41 5.70
N SER A 218 -19.04 4.37 5.49
CA SER A 218 -19.90 4.40 4.29
C SER A 218 -19.08 4.47 3.01
N SER A 219 -18.06 5.34 2.97
CA SER A 219 -17.18 5.52 1.83
C SER A 219 -16.37 4.26 1.51
N LEU A 220 -15.88 3.56 2.53
CA LEU A 220 -15.13 2.31 2.37
C LEU A 220 -16.01 1.17 1.86
N LYS A 221 -17.20 0.99 2.45
CA LYS A 221 -18.17 -0.01 1.99
C LYS A 221 -18.56 0.20 0.54
N LYS A 222 -18.82 1.46 0.16
CA LYS A 222 -19.10 1.82 -1.24
C LYS A 222 -17.93 1.50 -2.16
N ALA A 223 -16.72 1.90 -1.80
CA ALA A 223 -15.52 1.65 -2.60
C ALA A 223 -15.19 0.16 -2.79
N LEU A 224 -15.62 -0.70 -1.86
CA LEU A 224 -15.44 -2.14 -1.92
C LEU A 224 -16.55 -2.87 -2.69
N ALA A 225 -17.75 -2.27 -2.78
CA ALA A 225 -18.88 -2.82 -3.52
C ALA A 225 -18.81 -2.55 -5.04
N GLU A 226 -18.09 -1.50 -5.46
CA GLU A 226 -17.85 -1.10 -6.87
C GLU A 226 -16.62 -1.78 -7.49
#